data_AF-A0A8T2TRV6-F1
#
_entry.id   AF-A0A8T2TRV6-F1
#
_cell.length_a   1.000
_cell.length_b   1.000
_cell.length_c   1.000
_cell.angle_alpha   90.00
_cell.angle_beta   90.00
_cell.angle_gamma   90.00
#
_symmetry.space_group_name_H-M   'P 1'
#
loop_
_entity.id
_entity.type
_entity.pdbx_description
1 polymer ?
#
loop_
_entity_poly.entity_id
_entity_poly.type
_entity_poly.pdbx_seq_one_letter_code
_entity_poly.pdbx_strand_id
1 'polypeptide(L)'
;MFACHVGCRIMSGINVRLAALSAQGPKHAPMSLVSFLRPRGLPSTRFLPITACNSVRTRASMASGVSYVHLLFRQLFEKESCTYTYLLADLAHHDKPAVLIDPVDKTADRDLNLVKELGLKLVYAMNTHVHADHVTGTGLIKARMPGVQSLISRASGAKADVFVDPGAKIQIGNLVLEVRPTPGHTAGCVTYVTGEGEGQPHPRIAFTGDALLIRGCGRTDFQGGDARQLYKSVHSQVSS
;
A
#
# COMPACT_ATOMS: atom_id res chain seq x y z
N MET A 1 20.39 11.79 -9.19
CA MET A 1 20.54 10.88 -8.03
C MET A 1 21.98 11.00 -7.52
N PHE A 2 22.22 11.83 -6.50
CA PHE A 2 23.54 11.92 -5.84
C PHE A 2 23.48 11.09 -4.56
N ALA A 3 23.94 9.84 -4.64
CA ALA A 3 24.09 8.99 -3.46
C ALA A 3 25.30 9.48 -2.66
N CYS A 4 25.06 10.06 -1.48
CA CYS A 4 26.14 10.39 -0.57
C CYS A 4 26.82 9.07 -0.12
N HIS A 5 28.12 8.95 -0.35
CA HIS A 5 28.96 7.81 0.06
C HIS A 5 29.19 7.83 1.58
N VAL A 6 28.13 7.76 2.38
CA VAL A 6 28.23 7.45 3.80
C VAL A 6 28.03 5.95 3.95
N GLY A 7 29.04 5.27 4.48
CA GLY A 7 29.18 3.81 4.59
C GLY A 7 28.02 3.08 5.26
N CYS A 8 26.95 2.88 4.50
CA CYS A 8 25.68 2.33 4.94
C CYS A 8 25.72 0.79 4.90
N ARG A 9 26.43 0.13 5.82
CA ARG A 9 26.27 -1.32 6.08
C ARG A 9 24.93 -1.57 6.81
N ILE A 10 23.80 -1.43 6.11
CA ILE A 10 22.44 -1.54 6.68
C ILE A 10 21.74 -2.88 6.35
N MET A 11 22.44 -3.82 5.72
CA MET A 11 21.80 -5.02 5.15
C MET A 11 21.64 -6.22 6.10
N SER A 12 22.23 -6.22 7.30
CA SER A 12 22.06 -7.31 8.27
C SER A 12 21.03 -6.92 9.33
N GLY A 13 19.87 -7.59 9.36
CA GLY A 13 18.88 -7.48 10.44
C GLY A 13 17.52 -6.88 10.07
N ILE A 14 17.24 -6.56 8.80
CA ILE A 14 15.92 -6.02 8.43
C ILE A 14 14.86 -7.14 8.45
N ASN A 15 13.94 -7.08 9.42
CA ASN A 15 12.82 -8.03 9.58
C ASN A 15 11.61 -7.75 8.64
N VAL A 16 11.75 -6.75 7.77
CA VAL A 16 10.72 -6.31 6.79
C VAL A 16 11.27 -6.33 5.36
N ARG A 17 10.41 -6.61 4.38
CA ARG A 17 10.75 -6.50 2.96
C ARG A 17 10.61 -5.05 2.52
N LEU A 18 11.69 -4.45 2.01
CA LEU A 18 11.60 -3.16 1.34
C LEU A 18 10.72 -3.28 0.10
N ALA A 19 9.74 -2.39 -0.05
CA ALA A 19 8.77 -2.44 -1.15
C ALA A 19 9.41 -2.42 -2.55
N ALA A 20 10.64 -1.94 -2.67
CA ALA A 20 11.36 -1.84 -3.94
C ALA A 20 12.00 -3.16 -4.44
N LEU A 21 11.83 -4.29 -3.74
CA LEU A 21 12.48 -5.56 -4.13
C LEU A 21 11.71 -6.38 -5.18
N SER A 22 12.25 -6.30 -6.41
CA SER A 22 12.24 -7.27 -7.52
C SER A 22 10.93 -7.49 -8.28
N ALA A 23 10.82 -6.78 -9.41
CA ALA A 23 10.09 -7.24 -10.59
C ALA A 23 10.76 -8.49 -11.16
N GLN A 24 10.43 -9.67 -10.63
CA GLN A 24 10.53 -10.92 -11.39
C GLN A 24 9.11 -11.36 -11.69
N GLY A 25 8.60 -10.93 -12.85
CA GLY A 25 7.34 -11.46 -13.39
C GLY A 25 7.47 -12.96 -13.67
N PRO A 26 6.39 -13.74 -13.52
CA PRO A 26 6.40 -15.14 -13.91
C PRO A 26 6.71 -15.26 -15.41
N LYS A 27 7.74 -16.05 -15.74
CA LYS A 27 8.03 -16.45 -17.11
C LYS A 27 6.81 -17.20 -17.66
N HIS A 28 6.38 -16.79 -18.85
CA HIS A 28 5.26 -17.33 -19.61
C HIS A 28 5.18 -18.87 -19.55
N ALA A 29 4.02 -19.40 -19.17
CA ALA A 29 3.59 -20.75 -19.51
C ALA A 29 2.68 -20.67 -20.74
N PRO A 30 2.86 -21.53 -21.76
CA PRO A 30 2.04 -21.50 -22.96
C PRO A 30 0.62 -22.02 -22.69
N MET A 31 -0.38 -21.26 -23.15
CA MET A 31 -1.77 -21.70 -23.23
C MET A 31 -1.87 -22.91 -24.18
N SER A 32 -2.36 -24.04 -23.67
CA SER A 32 -2.89 -25.10 -24.54
C SER A 32 -4.38 -24.88 -24.75
N LEU A 33 -4.76 -24.94 -26.03
CA LEU A 33 -6.10 -24.82 -26.54
C LEU A 33 -6.80 -26.17 -26.37
N VAL A 34 -7.87 -26.25 -25.58
CA VAL A 34 -8.79 -27.40 -25.64
C VAL A 34 -10.22 -26.88 -25.70
N SER A 35 -10.76 -26.88 -26.92
CA SER A 35 -12.17 -26.79 -27.27
C SER A 35 -12.88 -28.10 -26.92
N PHE A 36 -14.04 -28.09 -26.27
CA PHE A 36 -15.07 -29.13 -26.49
C PHE A 36 -16.48 -28.69 -26.00
N LEU A 37 -17.34 -28.48 -27.00
CA LEU A 37 -18.78 -28.75 -27.14
C LEU A 37 -19.77 -28.69 -25.94
N ARG A 38 -20.85 -27.91 -26.16
CA ARG A 38 -22.17 -27.97 -25.47
C ARG A 38 -22.89 -29.31 -25.71
N PRO A 39 -23.87 -29.67 -24.85
CA PRO A 39 -25.25 -29.65 -25.37
C PRO A 39 -26.37 -29.16 -24.41
N ARG A 40 -27.51 -28.97 -25.07
CA ARG A 40 -28.86 -28.42 -24.75
C ARG A 40 -29.63 -29.03 -23.54
N GLY A 41 -30.30 -28.16 -22.77
CA GLY A 41 -31.78 -28.03 -22.63
C GLY A 41 -32.66 -29.09 -21.91
N LEU A 42 -33.19 -28.70 -20.72
CA LEU A 42 -34.57 -28.83 -20.12
C LEU A 42 -35.29 -30.22 -20.02
N PRO A 43 -36.32 -30.46 -19.14
CA PRO A 43 -37.26 -29.49 -18.55
C PRO A 43 -37.66 -29.64 -17.05
N SER A 44 -38.44 -28.64 -16.63
CA SER A 44 -39.20 -28.41 -15.39
C SER A 44 -40.04 -29.59 -14.85
N THR A 45 -40.03 -29.81 -13.53
CA THR A 45 -41.16 -30.41 -12.80
C THR A 45 -41.35 -29.84 -11.37
N ARG A 46 -42.53 -29.23 -11.21
CA ARG A 46 -43.50 -29.16 -10.09
C ARG A 46 -43.04 -29.20 -8.62
N PHE A 47 -43.50 -28.17 -7.92
CA PHE A 47 -43.65 -27.97 -6.49
C PHE A 47 -44.56 -29.01 -5.81
N LEU A 48 -44.20 -29.42 -4.58
CA LEU A 48 -45.10 -29.90 -3.54
C LEU A 48 -44.67 -29.31 -2.18
N PRO A 49 -45.62 -28.94 -1.30
CA PRO A 49 -45.30 -28.33 0.00
C PRO A 49 -45.09 -29.40 1.07
N ILE A 50 -44.05 -29.27 1.88
CA ILE A 50 -43.90 -30.03 3.12
C ILE A 50 -43.66 -29.04 4.26
N THR A 51 -44.73 -28.87 5.03
CA THR A 51 -44.85 -28.78 6.49
C THR A 51 -43.72 -28.12 7.28
N ALA A 52 -44.12 -27.07 8.00
CA ALA A 52 -43.36 -26.36 9.02
C ALA A 52 -42.66 -27.32 10.01
N CYS A 53 -41.36 -27.15 10.16
CA CYS A 53 -40.57 -27.73 11.24
C CYS A 53 -40.04 -26.60 12.13
N ASN A 54 -40.18 -26.81 13.43
CA ASN A 54 -40.02 -25.85 14.52
C ASN A 54 -38.70 -25.08 14.47
N SER A 55 -38.79 -23.78 14.80
CA SER A 55 -37.66 -22.89 14.99
C SER A 55 -36.82 -23.30 16.20
N VAL A 56 -35.82 -24.15 15.98
CA VAL A 56 -34.67 -24.20 16.88
C VAL A 56 -33.83 -22.97 16.54
N ARG A 57 -33.89 -21.95 17.40
CA ARG A 57 -32.92 -20.85 17.38
C ARG A 57 -31.55 -21.43 17.72
N THR A 58 -30.85 -21.94 16.72
CA THR A 58 -29.41 -22.15 16.81
C THR A 58 -28.79 -20.76 16.96
N ARG A 59 -28.31 -20.45 18.16
CA ARG A 59 -27.37 -19.34 18.34
C ARG A 59 -26.20 -19.64 17.42
N ALA A 60 -26.09 -18.88 16.32
CA ALA A 60 -24.89 -18.89 15.50
C ALA A 60 -23.74 -18.49 16.44
N SER A 61 -22.91 -19.47 16.78
CA SER A 61 -21.61 -19.24 17.38
C SER A 61 -20.87 -18.32 16.42
N MET A 62 -20.65 -17.06 16.81
CA MET A 62 -19.75 -16.19 16.08
C MET A 62 -18.37 -16.79 16.20
N ALA A 63 -17.99 -17.62 15.23
CA ALA A 63 -16.61 -17.94 15.00
C ALA A 63 -15.91 -16.59 14.84
N SER A 64 -15.06 -16.23 15.80
CA SER A 64 -14.11 -15.14 15.70
C SER A 64 -13.09 -15.52 14.61
N GLY A 65 -13.53 -15.45 13.36
CA GLY A 65 -12.70 -15.71 12.20
C GLY A 65 -11.82 -14.50 11.95
N VAL A 66 -10.51 -14.70 12.05
CA VAL A 66 -9.55 -13.68 11.62
C VAL A 66 -9.80 -13.40 10.13
N SER A 67 -10.03 -12.14 9.78
CA SER A 67 -10.22 -11.73 8.39
C SER A 67 -8.86 -11.51 7.73
N TYR A 68 -8.52 -12.35 6.75
CA TYR A 68 -7.24 -12.27 6.04
C TYR A 68 -7.31 -11.25 4.91
N VAL A 69 -6.26 -10.41 4.81
CA VAL A 69 -6.09 -9.46 3.71
C VAL A 69 -5.71 -10.20 2.45
N HIS A 70 -6.45 -9.97 1.36
CA HIS A 70 -5.98 -10.35 0.01
C HIS A 70 -5.32 -9.12 -0.64
N LEU A 71 -4.02 -8.96 -0.38
CA LEU A 71 -3.28 -7.77 -0.80
C LEU A 71 -3.08 -7.76 -2.33
N LEU A 72 -3.70 -6.78 -3.00
CA LEU A 72 -3.22 -6.31 -4.29
C LEU A 72 -2.08 -5.32 -4.06
N PHE A 73 -0.96 -5.57 -4.72
CA PHE A 73 0.22 -4.71 -4.68
C PHE A 73 0.68 -4.40 -6.11
N ARG A 74 0.90 -3.12 -6.42
CA ARG A 74 1.57 -2.66 -7.65
C ARG A 74 2.61 -1.62 -7.30
N GLN A 75 3.81 -1.79 -7.86
CA GLN A 75 4.83 -0.77 -7.91
C GLN A 75 4.80 -0.14 -9.30
N LEU A 76 4.67 1.18 -9.34
CA LEU A 76 4.63 1.98 -10.55
C LEU A 76 5.83 2.92 -10.55
N PHE A 77 6.36 3.25 -11.73
CA PHE A 77 7.59 4.03 -11.85
C PHE A 77 7.35 5.27 -12.71
N GLU A 78 7.73 6.44 -12.19
CA GLU A 78 7.83 7.70 -12.94
C GLU A 78 9.29 7.88 -13.34
N LYS A 79 9.54 8.17 -14.63
CA LYS A 79 10.88 8.08 -15.22
C LYS A 79 11.70 9.36 -15.03
N GLU A 80 11.08 10.52 -14.92
CA GLU A 80 11.78 11.80 -14.87
C GLU A 80 12.40 12.05 -13.49
N SER A 81 11.66 11.81 -12.41
CA SER A 81 12.13 11.92 -11.03
C SER A 81 12.66 10.61 -10.46
N CYS A 82 12.50 9.49 -11.20
CA CYS A 82 12.78 8.14 -10.72
C CYS A 82 11.97 7.75 -9.47
N THR A 83 10.76 8.29 -9.32
CA THR A 83 9.89 8.02 -8.18
C THR A 83 9.15 6.69 -8.35
N TYR A 84 9.09 5.92 -7.26
CA TYR A 84 8.17 4.80 -7.15
C TYR A 84 6.87 5.23 -6.48
N THR A 85 5.75 5.02 -7.18
CA THR A 85 4.41 5.10 -6.60
C THR A 85 3.92 3.69 -6.29
N TYR A 86 3.30 3.49 -5.13
CA TYR A 86 2.80 2.17 -4.72
C TYR A 86 1.28 2.18 -4.60
N LEU A 87 0.61 1.25 -5.28
CA LEU A 87 -0.82 0.99 -5.14
C LEU A 87 -1.04 -0.26 -4.30
N LEU A 88 -1.76 -0.12 -3.21
CA LEU A 88 -2.17 -1.22 -2.33
C LEU A 88 -3.69 -1.28 -2.27
N ALA A 89 -4.27 -2.48 -2.24
CA ALA A 89 -5.70 -2.66 -1.99
C ALA A 89 -5.99 -3.97 -1.26
N ASP A 90 -7.07 -3.98 -0.47
CA ASP A 90 -7.62 -5.21 0.11
C ASP A 90 -8.72 -5.78 -0.79
N LEU A 91 -8.41 -6.82 -1.56
CA LEU A 91 -9.36 -7.46 -2.47
C LEU A 91 -10.39 -8.36 -1.77
N ALA A 92 -10.14 -8.74 -0.51
CA ALA A 92 -11.08 -9.56 0.25
C ALA A 92 -12.27 -8.73 0.74
N HIS A 93 -12.09 -7.43 0.91
CA HIS A 93 -13.14 -6.50 1.30
C HIS A 93 -14.06 -6.17 0.10
N HIS A 94 -15.38 -6.15 0.34
CA HIS A 94 -16.39 -5.93 -0.71
C HIS A 94 -16.17 -4.63 -1.51
N ASP A 95 -15.79 -3.55 -0.83
CA ASP A 95 -15.50 -2.25 -1.45
C ASP A 95 -14.13 -2.17 -2.18
N LYS A 96 -13.25 -3.16 -2.00
CA LYS A 96 -11.85 -3.13 -2.50
C LYS A 96 -11.12 -1.80 -2.20
N PRO A 97 -11.07 -1.37 -0.93
CA PRO A 97 -10.45 -0.10 -0.57
C PRO A 97 -8.95 -0.11 -0.89
N ALA A 98 -8.46 1.01 -1.41
CA ALA A 98 -7.11 1.14 -1.94
C ALA A 98 -6.42 2.44 -1.54
N VAL A 99 -5.08 2.43 -1.56
CA VAL A 99 -4.25 3.61 -1.31
C VAL A 99 -3.14 3.74 -2.35
N LEU A 100 -2.77 4.99 -2.64
CA LEU A 100 -1.56 5.34 -3.40
C LEU A 100 -0.54 5.98 -2.47
N ILE A 101 0.67 5.44 -2.43
CA ILE A 101 1.81 6.01 -1.70
C ILE A 101 2.75 6.69 -2.71
N ASP A 102 3.12 7.95 -2.43
CA ASP A 102 3.97 8.81 -3.24
C ASP A 102 3.52 8.94 -4.71
N PRO A 103 2.26 9.36 -4.97
CA PRO A 103 1.80 9.61 -6.34
C PRO A 103 2.44 10.89 -6.91
N VAL A 104 2.78 10.85 -8.19
CA VAL A 104 3.34 11.98 -8.95
C VAL A 104 2.27 12.62 -9.84
N ASP A 105 2.26 13.95 -9.94
CA ASP A 105 1.27 14.71 -10.73
C ASP A 105 1.23 14.27 -12.20
N LYS A 106 2.39 14.13 -12.83
CA LYS A 106 2.54 13.71 -14.24
C LYS A 106 1.97 12.32 -14.53
N THR A 107 1.92 11.43 -13.54
CA THR A 107 1.36 10.08 -13.72
C THR A 107 0.00 9.90 -13.07
N ALA A 108 -0.64 10.97 -12.58
CA ALA A 108 -1.95 10.87 -11.95
C ALA A 108 -2.99 10.21 -12.87
N ASP A 109 -3.02 10.53 -14.17
CA ASP A 109 -3.94 9.89 -15.12
C ASP A 109 -3.70 8.38 -15.26
N ARG A 110 -2.44 7.96 -15.36
CA ARG A 110 -2.05 6.55 -15.38
C ARG A 110 -2.57 5.83 -14.13
N ASP A 111 -2.34 6.42 -12.96
CA ASP A 111 -2.67 5.81 -11.67
C ASP A 111 -4.18 5.70 -11.49
N LEU A 112 -4.92 6.76 -11.85
CA LEU A 112 -6.38 6.77 -11.78
C LEU A 112 -7.03 5.80 -12.76
N ASN A 113 -6.47 5.64 -13.97
CA ASN A 113 -6.96 4.66 -14.93
C ASN A 113 -6.75 3.24 -14.41
N LEU A 114 -5.59 2.93 -13.84
CA LEU A 114 -5.32 1.63 -13.24
C LEU A 114 -6.28 1.32 -12.07
N VAL A 115 -6.54 2.31 -11.20
CA VAL A 115 -7.53 2.19 -10.11
C VAL A 115 -8.91 1.84 -10.64
N LYS A 116 -9.35 2.50 -11.73
CA LYS A 116 -10.64 2.25 -12.38
C LYS A 116 -10.70 0.87 -13.03
N GLU A 117 -9.67 0.50 -13.80
CA GLU A 117 -9.56 -0.80 -14.48
C GLU A 117 -9.63 -1.98 -13.50
N LEU A 118 -9.01 -1.82 -12.33
CA LEU A 118 -9.02 -2.84 -11.27
C LEU A 118 -10.29 -2.79 -10.40
N GLY A 119 -11.18 -1.82 -10.61
CA GLY A 119 -12.42 -1.64 -9.85
C GLY A 119 -12.17 -1.37 -8.36
N LEU A 120 -11.17 -0.54 -8.05
CA LEU A 120 -10.76 -0.25 -6.68
C LEU A 120 -11.40 1.04 -6.16
N LYS A 121 -11.69 1.09 -4.86
CA LYS A 121 -12.13 2.30 -4.16
C LYS A 121 -10.92 2.99 -3.54
N LEU A 122 -10.33 3.95 -4.25
CA LEU A 122 -9.23 4.74 -3.70
C LEU A 122 -9.73 5.57 -2.51
N VAL A 123 -9.14 5.38 -1.32
CA VAL A 123 -9.49 6.09 -0.08
C VAL A 123 -8.46 7.16 0.28
N TYR A 124 -7.18 6.83 0.17
CA TYR A 124 -6.08 7.75 0.47
C TYR A 124 -5.08 7.87 -0.67
N ALA A 125 -4.63 9.09 -0.89
CA ALA A 125 -3.41 9.39 -1.65
C ALA A 125 -2.41 9.99 -0.65
N MET A 126 -1.38 9.25 -0.30
CA MET A 126 -0.49 9.55 0.83
C MET A 126 0.94 9.79 0.38
N ASN A 127 1.66 10.62 1.12
CA ASN A 127 3.09 10.82 0.92
C ASN A 127 3.90 10.34 2.13
N THR A 128 5.09 9.81 1.87
CA THR A 128 6.08 9.48 2.90
C THR A 128 6.74 10.72 3.48
N HIS A 129 6.89 11.78 2.68
CA HIS A 129 7.48 13.06 3.06
C HIS A 129 7.10 14.16 2.06
N VAL A 130 7.61 15.38 2.26
CA VAL A 130 7.54 16.44 1.24
C VAL A 130 8.67 16.23 0.25
N HIS A 131 8.31 15.79 -0.96
CA HIS A 131 9.23 15.53 -2.05
C HIS A 131 9.85 16.82 -2.60
N ALA A 132 11.12 16.77 -2.99
CA ALA A 132 11.84 17.90 -3.61
C ALA A 132 12.16 17.66 -5.10
N ASP A 133 12.02 16.42 -5.56
CA ASP A 133 12.32 15.93 -6.90
C ASP A 133 11.09 15.94 -7.83
N HIS A 134 9.87 15.97 -7.27
CA HIS A 134 8.63 16.00 -8.05
C HIS A 134 7.49 16.73 -7.32
N VAL A 135 6.45 17.08 -8.07
CA VAL A 135 5.20 17.62 -7.53
C VAL A 135 4.26 16.46 -7.22
N THR A 136 3.74 16.42 -5.99
CA THR A 136 2.81 15.36 -5.57
C THR A 136 1.51 15.38 -6.39
N GLY A 137 1.06 14.20 -6.81
CA GLY A 137 -0.20 14.01 -7.53
C GLY A 137 -1.44 14.04 -6.63
N THR A 138 -1.27 14.10 -5.31
CA THR A 138 -2.39 14.07 -4.34
C THR A 138 -3.44 15.15 -4.60
N GLY A 139 -3.05 16.36 -4.97
CA GLY A 139 -3.97 17.45 -5.31
C GLY A 139 -4.82 17.15 -6.55
N LEU A 140 -4.19 16.66 -7.63
CA LEU A 140 -4.88 16.30 -8.87
C LEU A 140 -5.81 15.10 -8.67
N ILE A 141 -5.36 14.09 -7.93
CA ILE A 141 -6.16 12.90 -7.61
C ILE A 141 -7.44 13.30 -6.88
N LYS A 142 -7.35 14.16 -5.86
CA LYS A 142 -8.52 14.67 -5.12
C LYS A 142 -9.50 15.44 -6.01
N ALA A 143 -8.98 16.27 -6.91
CA ALA A 143 -9.81 17.04 -7.83
C ALA A 143 -10.59 16.13 -8.80
N ARG A 144 -10.02 14.97 -9.17
CA ARG A 144 -10.59 14.04 -10.15
C ARG A 144 -11.41 12.90 -9.53
N MET A 145 -11.17 12.56 -8.26
CA MET A 145 -11.89 11.54 -7.51
C MET A 145 -12.38 12.11 -6.18
N PRO A 146 -13.58 12.74 -6.16
CA PRO A 146 -14.20 13.22 -4.93
C PRO A 146 -14.32 12.10 -3.90
N GLY A 147 -13.94 12.40 -2.66
CA GLY A 147 -13.94 11.44 -1.55
C GLY A 147 -12.57 10.83 -1.24
N VAL A 148 -11.58 10.92 -2.14
CA VAL A 148 -10.19 10.60 -1.81
C VAL A 148 -9.62 11.69 -0.89
N GLN A 149 -8.90 11.29 0.15
CA GLN A 149 -8.23 12.22 1.07
C GLN A 149 -6.71 12.19 0.89
N SER A 150 -6.07 13.35 0.91
CA SER A 150 -4.60 13.41 0.99
C SER A 150 -4.13 13.19 2.42
N LEU A 151 -3.06 12.41 2.59
CA LEU A 151 -2.49 12.07 3.89
C LEU A 151 -0.99 12.31 3.93
N ILE A 152 -0.50 12.99 4.96
CA ILE A 152 0.92 13.21 5.20
C ILE A 152 1.25 13.28 6.68
N SER A 153 2.52 13.08 7.05
CA SER A 153 3.00 13.28 8.42
C SER A 153 2.73 14.70 8.91
N ARG A 154 2.23 14.85 10.15
CA ARG A 154 2.08 16.16 10.81
C ARG A 154 3.41 16.91 10.90
N ALA A 155 4.49 16.18 11.15
CA ALA A 155 5.85 16.73 11.29
C ALA A 155 6.39 17.33 9.97
N SER A 156 5.75 17.06 8.83
CA SER A 156 6.14 17.64 7.54
C SER A 156 5.83 19.12 7.39
N GLY A 157 4.88 19.66 8.18
CA GLY A 157 4.40 21.04 8.04
C GLY A 157 3.65 21.34 6.72
N ALA A 158 3.40 20.33 5.88
CA ALA A 158 2.67 20.49 4.62
C ALA A 158 1.16 20.60 4.83
N LYS A 159 0.41 20.92 3.76
CA LYS A 159 -1.06 20.89 3.77
C LYS A 159 -1.55 19.53 3.25
N ALA A 160 -2.48 18.92 3.99
CA ALA A 160 -3.20 17.70 3.59
C ALA A 160 -4.58 17.67 4.24
N ASP A 161 -5.45 16.76 3.81
CA ASP A 161 -6.76 16.57 4.49
C ASP A 161 -6.59 15.83 5.82
N VAL A 162 -5.65 14.88 5.87
CA VAL A 162 -5.38 14.04 7.03
C VAL A 162 -3.90 14.14 7.39
N PHE A 163 -3.65 14.29 8.69
CA PHE A 163 -2.31 14.26 9.26
C PHE A 163 -2.12 12.99 10.08
N VAL A 164 -0.96 12.35 9.93
CA VAL A 164 -0.58 11.20 10.77
C VAL A 164 0.55 11.55 11.70
N ASP A 165 0.46 10.99 12.90
CA ASP A 165 1.45 11.10 13.96
C ASP A 165 2.20 9.75 14.12
N PRO A 166 3.41 9.75 14.69
CA PRO A 166 4.18 8.54 14.94
C PRO A 166 3.39 7.46 15.69
N GLY A 167 3.47 6.21 15.25
CA GLY A 167 2.75 5.08 15.86
C GLY A 167 1.29 4.94 15.44
N ALA A 168 0.77 5.88 14.63
CA ALA A 168 -0.57 5.75 14.06
C ALA A 168 -0.71 4.49 13.19
N LYS A 169 -1.94 3.99 13.10
CA LYS A 169 -2.32 2.88 12.23
C LYS A 169 -3.36 3.35 11.23
N ILE A 170 -3.09 3.18 9.95
CA ILE A 170 -3.98 3.54 8.84
C ILE A 170 -4.67 2.26 8.39
N GLN A 171 -6.00 2.22 8.49
CA GLN A 171 -6.80 1.05 8.14
C GLN A 171 -7.47 1.22 6.78
N ILE A 172 -7.32 0.20 5.92
CA ILE A 172 -7.78 0.15 4.53
C ILE A 172 -8.46 -1.21 4.32
N GLY A 173 -9.76 -1.28 4.60
CA GLY A 173 -10.43 -2.57 4.76
C GLY A 173 -9.83 -3.32 5.95
N ASN A 174 -9.33 -4.53 5.72
CA ASN A 174 -8.59 -5.29 6.72
C ASN A 174 -7.09 -5.00 6.71
N LEU A 175 -6.55 -4.32 5.69
CA LEU A 175 -5.14 -3.96 5.64
C LEU A 175 -4.83 -2.84 6.64
N VAL A 176 -3.75 -3.02 7.41
CA VAL A 176 -3.23 -2.01 8.32
C VAL A 176 -1.84 -1.57 7.87
N LEU A 177 -1.61 -0.27 7.81
CA LEU A 177 -0.29 0.34 7.68
C LEU A 177 0.07 1.06 8.99
N GLU A 178 1.15 0.63 9.62
CA GLU A 178 1.79 1.31 10.75
C GLU A 178 2.65 2.48 10.26
N VAL A 179 2.54 3.63 10.92
CA VAL A 179 3.33 4.82 10.62
C VAL A 179 4.53 4.87 11.57
N ARG A 180 5.72 4.58 11.06
CA ARG A 180 6.97 4.69 11.82
C ARG A 180 7.67 6.01 11.49
N PRO A 181 8.01 6.85 12.49
CA PRO A 181 8.74 8.09 12.22
C PRO A 181 10.15 7.76 11.75
N THR A 182 10.54 8.22 10.57
CA THR A 182 11.90 8.00 10.04
C THR A 182 12.54 9.31 9.56
N PRO A 183 12.57 10.36 10.41
CA PRO A 183 13.14 11.65 10.03
C PRO A 183 14.65 11.53 9.78
N GLY A 184 15.16 12.45 8.97
CA GLY A 184 16.59 12.58 8.70
C GLY A 184 16.88 12.96 7.25
N HIS A 185 16.14 12.41 6.28
CA HIS A 185 16.11 12.97 4.93
C HIS A 185 15.37 14.32 4.93
N THR A 186 14.19 14.34 5.53
CA THR A 186 13.49 15.55 5.98
C THR A 186 13.02 15.36 7.42
N ALA A 187 12.64 16.45 8.09
CA ALA A 187 12.06 16.37 9.44
C ALA A 187 10.69 15.64 9.48
N GLY A 188 10.00 15.54 8.33
CA GLY A 188 8.66 14.97 8.22
C GLY A 188 8.60 13.52 7.71
N CYS A 189 9.74 12.89 7.43
CA CYS A 189 9.76 11.54 6.85
C CYS A 189 9.12 10.48 7.76
N VAL A 190 8.29 9.64 7.15
CA VAL A 190 7.73 8.43 7.77
C VAL A 190 7.93 7.22 6.86
N THR A 191 8.04 6.06 7.50
CA THR A 191 7.98 4.75 6.85
C THR A 191 6.63 4.12 7.13
N TYR A 192 5.89 3.74 6.09
CA TYR A 192 4.67 2.96 6.25
C TYR A 192 5.02 1.47 6.24
N VAL A 193 4.52 0.69 7.20
CA VAL A 193 4.80 -0.76 7.29
C VAL A 193 3.49 -1.53 7.39
N THR A 194 3.31 -2.60 6.62
CA THR A 194 2.14 -3.48 6.78
C THR A 194 2.07 -4.06 8.20
N GLY A 195 0.88 -4.25 8.76
CA GLY A 195 0.70 -4.63 10.17
C GLY A 195 1.33 -5.98 10.54
N GLU A 196 1.57 -6.18 11.85
CA GLU A 196 2.13 -7.42 12.43
C GLU A 196 1.07 -8.48 12.79
N GLY A 197 -0.20 -8.10 12.80
CA GLY A 197 -1.30 -8.96 13.26
C GLY A 197 -1.56 -10.17 12.36
N GLU A 198 -2.21 -11.18 12.93
CA GLU A 198 -2.74 -12.31 12.16
C GLU A 198 -3.69 -11.79 11.07
N GLY A 199 -3.56 -12.32 9.85
CA GLY A 199 -4.31 -11.84 8.69
C GLY A 199 -3.65 -10.70 7.89
N GLN A 200 -2.54 -10.13 8.36
CA GLN A 200 -1.76 -9.13 7.62
C GLN A 200 -0.75 -9.76 6.63
N PRO A 201 -0.24 -9.00 5.65
CA PRO A 201 0.76 -9.49 4.70
C PRO A 201 2.04 -10.03 5.38
N HIS A 202 2.45 -11.23 4.98
CA HIS A 202 3.72 -11.84 5.40
C HIS A 202 4.55 -12.30 4.16
N PRO A 203 5.85 -11.94 4.06
CA PRO A 203 6.58 -11.05 4.96
C PRO A 203 6.01 -9.62 4.95
N ARG A 204 6.26 -8.88 6.03
CA ARG A 204 5.84 -7.48 6.11
C ARG A 204 6.52 -6.63 5.06
N ILE A 205 5.85 -5.58 4.60
CA ILE A 205 6.35 -4.68 3.56
C ILE A 205 6.54 -3.28 4.15
N ALA A 206 7.71 -2.69 3.94
CA ALA A 206 8.05 -1.34 4.37
C ALA A 206 8.23 -0.39 3.17
N PHE A 207 7.53 0.74 3.22
CA PHE A 207 7.59 1.86 2.29
C PHE A 207 8.41 2.97 2.93
N THR A 208 9.71 2.99 2.64
CA THR A 208 10.71 3.75 3.40
C THR A 208 10.91 5.18 2.95
N GLY A 209 10.18 5.63 1.92
CA GLY A 209 10.46 6.89 1.23
C GLY A 209 11.96 7.02 0.92
N ASP A 210 12.49 8.21 1.15
CA ASP A 210 13.91 8.50 0.97
C ASP A 210 14.74 8.27 2.25
N ALA A 211 14.15 7.74 3.33
CA ALA A 211 14.92 7.39 4.52
C ALA A 211 15.89 6.22 4.25
N LEU A 212 15.44 5.21 3.52
CA LEU A 212 16.26 4.08 3.10
C LEU A 212 15.96 3.71 1.65
N LEU A 213 17.00 3.75 0.81
CA LEU A 213 16.96 3.34 -0.58
C LEU A 213 17.64 1.97 -0.73
N ILE A 214 17.42 1.31 -1.87
CA ILE A 214 18.14 0.07 -2.16
C ILE A 214 19.64 0.39 -2.27
N ARG A 215 20.43 -0.14 -1.32
CA ARG A 215 21.87 0.08 -1.22
C ARG A 215 22.28 1.56 -1.05
N GLY A 216 21.41 2.37 -0.47
CA GLY A 216 21.69 3.78 -0.21
C GLY A 216 20.67 4.43 0.72
N CYS A 217 20.73 5.75 0.84
CA CYS A 217 19.75 6.56 1.55
C CYS A 217 19.60 7.92 0.86
N GLY A 218 18.51 8.63 1.16
CA GLY A 218 18.30 9.99 0.70
C GLY A 218 19.35 10.96 1.25
N ARG A 219 19.53 12.08 0.56
CA ARG A 219 20.41 13.17 1.00
C ARG A 219 19.90 13.80 2.30
N THR A 220 20.74 14.52 3.04
CA THR A 220 20.38 15.06 4.38
C THR A 220 20.81 16.51 4.57
N ASP A 221 21.06 17.23 3.48
CA ASP A 221 21.58 18.60 3.45
C ASP A 221 20.52 19.67 3.11
N PHE A 222 19.26 19.28 2.95
CA PHE A 222 18.11 20.16 2.67
C PHE A 222 16.92 19.81 3.57
N GLN A 223 15.87 20.64 3.60
CA GLN A 223 14.56 20.35 4.22
C GLN A 223 14.61 19.89 5.70
N GLY A 224 15.58 20.43 6.45
CA GLY A 224 15.81 20.06 7.85
C GLY A 224 16.40 18.66 8.01
N GLY A 225 17.10 18.16 7.00
CA GLY A 225 17.79 16.88 7.05
C GLY A 225 18.94 16.86 8.06
N ASP A 226 19.20 15.67 8.59
CA ASP A 226 20.25 15.37 9.57
C ASP A 226 20.70 13.91 9.37
N ALA A 227 21.95 13.72 8.94
CA ALA A 227 22.55 12.39 8.70
C ALA A 227 22.59 11.51 9.97
N ARG A 228 22.82 12.12 11.14
CA ARG A 228 22.85 11.40 12.42
C ARG A 228 21.45 10.98 12.83
N GLN A 229 20.46 11.84 12.61
CA GLN A 229 19.05 11.49 12.82
C GLN A 229 18.64 10.38 11.87
N LEU A 230 18.98 10.47 10.59
CA LEU A 230 18.66 9.45 9.58
C LEU A 230 19.22 8.08 9.98
N TYR A 231 20.49 8.04 10.37
CA TYR A 231 21.14 6.81 10.83
C TYR A 231 20.37 6.17 12.01
N LYS A 232 20.02 6.97 13.03
CA LYS A 232 19.23 6.48 14.18
C LYS A 232 17.85 5.99 13.76
N SER A 233 17.16 6.73 12.90
CA SER A 233 15.83 6.40 12.39
C SER A 233 15.84 5.04 11.68
N VAL A 234 16.75 4.83 10.73
CA VAL A 234 16.80 3.58 9.97
C VAL A 234 17.08 2.39 10.89
N HIS A 235 18.09 2.50 11.76
CA HIS A 235 18.47 1.41 12.65
C HIS A 235 17.41 1.07 13.71
N SER A 236 16.65 2.06 14.21
CA SER A 236 15.67 1.83 15.28
C SER A 236 14.25 1.53 14.79
N GLN A 237 13.92 1.86 13.54
CA GLN A 237 12.53 1.75 13.03
C GLN A 237 12.38 0.80 11.83
N VAL A 238 13.45 0.57 11.06
CA VAL A 238 13.40 -0.24 9.84
C VAL A 238 14.15 -1.56 10.02
N SER A 239 15.30 -1.53 10.70
CA SER A 239 16.12 -2.72 11.00
C SER A 239 15.74 -3.42 12.32
N SER A 240 14.69 -2.96 12.99
CA SER A 240 14.17 -3.52 14.25
C SER A 240 13.12 -4.59 14.00
#